data_AF-A0A4Z2JC66-F1
#
_entry.id   AF-A0A4Z2JC66-F1
#
_cell.length_a   1.000
_cell.length_b   1.000
_cell.length_c   1.000
_cell.angle_alpha   90.00
_cell.angle_beta   90.00
_cell.angle_gamma   90.00
#
_symmetry.space_group_name_H-M   'P 1'
#
loop_
_entity.id
_entity.type
_entity.pdbx_description
1 polymer ?
#
loop_
_entity_poly.entity_id
_entity_poly.type
_entity_poly.pdbx_seq_one_letter_code
_entity_poly.pdbx_strand_id
1 'polypeptide(L)'
;MINADFCVAGCLIAFGAVLGKVSAVQLLIMTLFGISLFAVEEYVIIDLIHARDAGGSMLIHTFGAYYGLSISWMLYRPNLNQSDRLQGSVYHSDVFAMIGTLFLWMFWPSFNSAVTDHGDGQHRAALNTYLALASTVLTTVAISSLFQKHGKLDMVIITTGFL
;
A
#
# COMPACT_ATOMS: atom_id res chain seq x y z
N MET A 1 -17.92 8.91 -2.73
CA MET A 1 -16.81 9.29 -1.84
C MET A 1 -15.92 8.08 -1.53
N ILE A 2 -16.44 6.99 -0.92
CA ILE A 2 -15.65 5.78 -0.61
C ILE A 2 -14.83 5.27 -1.82
N ASN A 3 -15.47 5.01 -2.96
CA ASN A 3 -14.75 4.50 -4.14
C ASN A 3 -13.73 5.51 -4.71
N ALA A 4 -13.95 6.81 -4.53
CA ALA A 4 -12.97 7.82 -4.93
C ALA A 4 -11.72 7.76 -4.04
N ASP A 5 -11.89 7.56 -2.73
CA ASP A 5 -10.77 7.37 -1.79
C ASP A 5 -10.01 6.06 -2.08
N PHE A 6 -10.70 5.00 -2.50
CA PHE A 6 -10.08 3.75 -2.96
C PHE A 6 -9.23 3.94 -4.23
N CYS A 7 -9.75 4.69 -5.20
CA CYS A 7 -9.00 5.05 -6.41
C CYS A 7 -7.73 5.85 -6.06
N VAL A 8 -7.85 6.82 -5.14
CA VAL A 8 -6.70 7.59 -4.64
C VAL A 8 -5.72 6.72 -3.86
N ALA A 9 -6.19 5.74 -3.09
CA ALA A 9 -5.33 4.78 -2.39
C ALA A 9 -4.41 4.01 -3.37
N GLY A 10 -4.94 3.57 -4.52
CA GLY A 10 -4.13 2.95 -5.59
C GLY A 10 -3.04 3.91 -6.11
N CYS A 11 -3.36 5.19 -6.28
CA CYS A 11 -2.39 6.22 -6.68
C CYS A 11 -1.33 6.48 -5.60
N LEU A 12 -1.69 6.43 -4.31
CA LEU A 12 -0.74 6.56 -3.19
C LEU A 12 0.21 5.36 -3.09
N ILE A 13 -0.26 4.15 -3.41
CA ILE A 13 0.61 2.98 -3.53
C ILE A 13 1.62 3.19 -4.67
N ALA A 14 1.15 3.67 -5.84
CA ALA A 14 2.03 3.98 -6.96
C ALA A 14 3.05 5.09 -6.62
N PHE A 15 2.64 6.08 -5.82
CA PHE A 15 3.53 7.11 -5.31
C PHE A 15 4.70 6.53 -4.49
N GLY A 16 4.45 5.49 -3.67
CA GLY A 16 5.51 4.80 -2.94
C GLY A 16 6.67 4.32 -3.82
N ALA A 17 6.37 3.84 -5.04
CA ALA A 17 7.40 3.35 -5.98
C ALA A 17 8.30 4.46 -6.58
N VAL A 18 7.81 5.70 -6.60
CA VAL A 18 8.51 6.87 -7.20
C VAL A 18 8.89 7.93 -6.17
N LEU A 19 8.64 7.68 -4.88
CA LEU A 19 8.89 8.60 -3.77
C LEU A 19 10.34 9.12 -3.80
N GLY A 20 10.50 10.45 -3.67
CA GLY A 20 11.80 11.12 -3.68
C GLY A 20 12.47 11.25 -5.06
N LYS A 21 11.86 10.72 -6.14
CA LYS A 21 12.46 10.71 -7.49
C LYS A 21 11.71 11.61 -8.48
N VAL A 22 10.47 11.98 -8.18
CA VAL A 22 9.60 12.80 -9.05
C VAL A 22 9.19 14.11 -8.40
N SER A 23 8.92 15.12 -9.22
CA SER A 23 8.39 16.43 -8.78
C SER A 23 6.89 16.38 -8.48
N ALA A 24 6.38 17.37 -7.75
CA ALA A 24 4.95 17.49 -7.47
C ALA A 24 4.08 17.55 -8.75
N VAL A 25 4.57 18.22 -9.81
CA VAL A 25 3.87 18.28 -11.11
C VAL A 25 3.82 16.90 -11.77
N GLN A 26 4.91 16.15 -11.73
CA GLN A 26 4.93 14.77 -12.23
C GLN A 26 3.98 13.85 -11.46
N LEU A 27 3.84 14.05 -10.14
CA LEU A 27 2.85 13.33 -9.34
C LEU A 27 1.41 13.67 -9.74
N LEU A 28 1.11 14.95 -10.00
CA LEU A 28 -0.23 15.34 -10.49
C LEU A 28 -0.56 14.67 -11.83
N ILE A 29 0.41 14.63 -12.75
CA ILE A 29 0.25 13.97 -14.05
C ILE A 29 0.06 12.45 -13.86
N MET A 30 0.87 11.82 -13.01
CA MET A 30 0.76 10.40 -12.69
C MET A 30 -0.61 10.06 -12.09
N THR A 31 -1.13 10.88 -11.19
CA THR A 31 -2.46 10.70 -10.59
C THR A 31 -3.58 10.89 -11.61
N LEU A 32 -3.48 11.88 -12.51
CA LEU A 32 -4.47 12.10 -13.57
C LEU A 32 -4.66 10.86 -14.45
N PHE A 33 -3.55 10.28 -14.91
CA PHE A 33 -3.59 9.04 -15.69
C PHE A 33 -3.96 7.83 -14.83
N GLY A 34 -3.47 7.76 -13.60
CA GLY A 34 -3.74 6.68 -12.65
C GLY A 34 -5.23 6.53 -12.35
N ILE A 35 -5.94 7.64 -12.10
CA ILE A 35 -7.39 7.64 -11.87
C ILE A 35 -8.15 7.12 -13.09
N SER A 36 -7.75 7.55 -14.30
CA SER A 36 -8.41 7.13 -15.53
C SER A 36 -8.22 5.64 -15.78
N LEU A 37 -7.01 5.12 -15.56
CA LEU A 37 -6.68 3.70 -15.71
C LEU A 37 -7.38 2.85 -14.64
N PHE A 38 -7.42 3.31 -13.39
CA PHE A 38 -8.15 2.65 -12.30
C PHE A 38 -9.63 2.47 -12.66
N ALA A 39 -10.28 3.52 -13.17
CA ALA A 39 -11.69 3.46 -13.54
C ALA A 39 -11.96 2.44 -14.67
N VAL A 40 -11.05 2.36 -15.65
CA VAL A 40 -11.15 1.36 -16.73
C VAL A 40 -10.95 -0.05 -16.19
N GLU A 41 -9.96 -0.27 -15.33
CA GLU A 41 -9.72 -1.57 -14.71
C GLU A 41 -10.87 -2.00 -13.80
N GLU A 42 -11.41 -1.10 -12.98
CA GLU A 42 -12.58 -1.35 -12.14
C GLU A 42 -13.76 -1.85 -12.96
N TYR A 43 -14.07 -1.16 -14.06
CA TYR A 43 -15.12 -1.59 -14.98
C TYR A 43 -14.85 -2.98 -15.57
N VAL A 44 -13.61 -3.26 -15.99
CA VAL A 44 -13.25 -4.57 -16.54
C VAL A 44 -13.39 -5.68 -15.50
N ILE A 45 -12.85 -5.49 -14.30
CA ILE A 45 -12.77 -6.53 -13.27
C ILE A 45 -14.14 -6.78 -12.61
N ILE A 46 -14.90 -5.72 -12.33
CA ILE A 46 -16.17 -5.82 -11.60
C ILE A 46 -17.34 -6.04 -12.56
N ASP A 47 -17.45 -5.25 -13.64
CA ASP A 47 -18.63 -5.29 -14.51
C ASP A 47 -18.51 -6.30 -15.65
N LEU A 48 -17.31 -6.54 -16.20
CA LEU A 48 -17.14 -7.48 -17.31
C LEU A 48 -16.74 -8.89 -16.85
N ILE A 49 -15.82 -8.99 -15.88
CA ILE A 49 -15.30 -10.27 -15.36
C ILE A 49 -16.13 -10.77 -14.17
N HIS A 50 -16.89 -9.89 -13.52
CA HIS A 50 -17.69 -10.21 -12.33
C HIS A 50 -16.86 -10.78 -11.16
N ALA A 51 -15.62 -10.31 -11.02
CA ALA A 51 -14.76 -10.69 -9.90
C ALA A 51 -15.24 -10.04 -8.58
N ARG A 52 -14.89 -10.66 -7.45
CA ARG A 52 -15.17 -10.13 -6.11
C ARG A 52 -13.88 -9.63 -5.48
N ASP A 53 -13.77 -8.31 -5.33
CA ASP A 53 -12.56 -7.67 -4.81
C ASP A 53 -12.88 -6.53 -3.83
N ALA A 54 -13.69 -6.81 -2.81
CA ALA A 54 -14.16 -5.78 -1.89
C ALA A 54 -13.03 -5.06 -1.11
N GLY A 55 -11.92 -5.76 -0.84
CA GLY A 55 -10.73 -5.17 -0.23
C GLY A 55 -9.74 -4.57 -1.24
N GLY A 56 -10.05 -4.59 -2.54
CA GLY A 56 -9.21 -4.01 -3.57
C GLY A 56 -7.83 -4.65 -3.72
N SER A 57 -7.68 -5.94 -3.42
CA SER A 57 -6.40 -6.65 -3.59
C SER A 57 -5.93 -6.60 -5.04
N MET A 58 -6.86 -6.69 -6.00
CA MET A 58 -6.56 -6.52 -7.43
C MET A 58 -6.62 -5.03 -7.81
N LEU A 59 -7.78 -4.39 -7.59
CA LEU A 59 -8.06 -3.03 -8.08
C LEU A 59 -7.17 -1.95 -7.49
N ILE A 60 -6.80 -2.07 -6.22
CA ILE A 60 -6.09 -1.02 -5.48
C ILE A 60 -4.62 -1.40 -5.34
N HIS A 61 -4.35 -2.54 -4.70
CA HIS A 61 -3.00 -2.93 -4.31
C HIS A 61 -2.18 -3.43 -5.50
N THR A 62 -2.71 -4.40 -6.25
CA THR A 62 -2.01 -4.96 -7.42
C THR A 62 -1.84 -3.90 -8.50
N PHE A 63 -2.93 -3.23 -8.89
CA PHE A 63 -2.86 -2.11 -9.85
C PHE A 63 -1.86 -1.04 -9.41
N GLY A 64 -2.01 -0.48 -8.21
CA GLY A 64 -1.17 0.61 -7.73
C GLY A 64 0.31 0.24 -7.68
N ALA A 65 0.62 -0.98 -7.21
CA ALA A 65 1.99 -1.47 -7.14
C ALA A 65 2.61 -1.61 -8.54
N TYR A 66 1.94 -2.30 -9.47
CA TYR A 66 2.51 -2.52 -10.81
C TYR A 66 2.50 -1.26 -11.68
N TYR A 67 1.51 -0.37 -11.52
CA TYR A 67 1.50 0.94 -12.16
C TYR A 67 2.71 1.78 -11.70
N GLY A 68 2.91 1.89 -10.37
CA GLY A 68 4.04 2.62 -9.80
C GLY A 68 5.39 2.02 -10.18
N LEU A 69 5.53 0.70 -10.12
CA LEU A 69 6.77 0.00 -10.52
C LEU A 69 7.08 0.19 -12.00
N SER A 70 6.08 0.14 -12.88
CA SER A 70 6.25 0.37 -14.30
C SER A 70 6.76 1.79 -14.59
N ILE A 71 6.22 2.79 -13.89
CA ILE A 71 6.70 4.18 -14.00
C ILE A 71 8.11 4.31 -13.43
N SER A 72 8.37 3.73 -12.25
CA SER A 72 9.69 3.74 -11.63
C SER A 72 10.76 3.13 -12.54
N TRP A 73 10.40 2.05 -13.26
CA TRP A 73 11.25 1.41 -14.25
C TRP A 73 11.50 2.29 -15.48
N MET A 74 10.47 2.93 -16.03
CA MET A 74 10.63 3.89 -17.14
C MET A 74 11.45 5.12 -16.74
N LEU A 75 11.38 5.53 -15.47
CA LEU A 75 12.13 6.66 -14.92
C LEU A 75 13.49 6.25 -14.34
N TYR A 76 14.01 5.06 -14.70
CA TYR A 76 15.30 4.59 -14.24
C TYR A 76 16.41 5.63 -14.46
N ARG A 77 17.25 5.80 -13.45
CA ARG A 77 18.37 6.76 -13.45
C ARG A 77 19.66 6.01 -13.09
N PRO A 78 20.68 5.98 -13.98
CA PRO A 78 21.90 5.20 -13.77
C PRO A 78 22.75 5.68 -12.58
N ASN A 79 22.63 6.96 -12.20
CA ASN A 79 23.41 7.58 -11.11
C ASN A 79 22.62 7.71 -9.80
N LEU A 80 21.56 6.92 -9.58
CA LEU A 80 20.76 7.00 -8.34
C LEU A 80 21.57 6.72 -7.07
N ASN A 81 22.59 5.87 -7.20
CA ASN A 81 23.48 5.52 -6.10
C ASN A 81 24.17 6.72 -5.44
N GLN A 82 24.34 7.83 -6.17
CA GLN A 82 24.89 9.08 -5.63
C GLN A 82 24.01 9.69 -4.51
N SER A 83 22.74 9.29 -4.44
CA SER A 83 21.76 9.75 -3.45
C SER A 83 21.40 8.72 -2.38
N ASP A 84 22.03 7.53 -2.37
CA ASP A 84 21.69 6.43 -1.45
C ASP A 84 21.77 6.83 0.02
N ARG A 85 22.71 7.73 0.37
CA ARG A 85 22.83 8.27 1.72
C ARG A 85 21.57 8.99 2.24
N LEU A 86 20.66 9.39 1.34
CA LEU A 86 19.40 10.06 1.65
C LEU A 86 18.20 9.10 1.64
N GLN A 87 18.39 7.83 1.24
CA GLN A 87 17.33 6.80 1.17
C GLN A 87 17.16 6.04 2.50
N GLY A 88 17.95 6.37 3.52
CA GLY A 88 17.83 5.79 4.87
C GLY A 88 16.89 6.58 5.78
N SER A 89 16.55 5.99 6.92
CA SER A 89 15.77 6.63 7.97
C SER A 89 16.63 7.08 9.16
N VAL A 90 16.06 7.95 10.00
CA VAL A 90 16.56 8.31 11.32
C VAL A 90 15.48 8.04 12.36
N TYR A 91 15.85 7.98 13.65
CA TYR A 91 14.93 7.65 14.73
C TYR A 91 13.57 8.39 14.66
N HIS A 92 13.61 9.71 14.47
CA HIS A 92 12.39 10.51 14.42
C HIS A 92 11.54 10.27 13.16
N SER A 93 12.16 9.96 12.01
CA SER A 93 11.40 9.63 10.80
C SER A 93 10.74 8.25 10.92
N ASP A 94 11.39 7.29 11.58
CA ASP A 94 10.80 5.97 11.85
C ASP A 94 9.61 6.07 12.81
N VAL A 95 9.73 6.87 13.88
CA VAL A 95 8.60 7.14 14.79
C VAL A 95 7.45 7.80 14.05
N PHE A 96 7.73 8.73 13.13
CA PHE A 96 6.70 9.37 12.32
C PHE A 96 6.03 8.38 11.33
N ALA A 97 6.81 7.52 10.69
CA ALA A 97 6.30 6.46 9.80
C ALA A 97 5.41 5.45 10.56
N MET A 98 5.73 5.14 11.82
CA MET A 98 4.91 4.29 12.68
C MET A 98 3.51 4.88 12.94
N ILE A 99 3.36 6.20 12.99
CA ILE A 99 2.03 6.82 13.11
C ILE A 99 1.17 6.42 11.91
N GLY A 100 1.69 6.56 10.68
CA GLY A 100 1.01 6.12 9.47
C GLY A 100 0.66 4.63 9.49
N THR A 101 1.62 3.81 9.90
CA THR A 101 1.45 2.34 10.01
C THR A 101 0.30 1.97 10.95
N LEU A 102 0.24 2.60 12.14
CA LEU A 102 -0.79 2.29 13.13
C LEU A 102 -2.18 2.76 12.67
N PHE A 103 -2.29 3.94 12.05
CA PHE A 103 -3.56 4.41 11.49
C PHE A 103 -4.07 3.46 10.40
N LEU A 104 -3.19 3.06 9.48
CA LEU A 104 -3.50 2.09 8.46
C LEU A 104 -3.97 0.77 9.09
N TRP A 105 -3.19 0.20 10.02
CA TRP A 105 -3.51 -1.07 10.68
C TRP A 105 -4.86 -1.03 11.40
N MET A 106 -5.13 0.03 12.17
CA MET A 106 -6.37 0.19 12.92
C MET A 106 -7.61 0.34 12.03
N PHE A 107 -7.49 1.04 10.90
CA PHE A 107 -8.62 1.33 10.01
C PHE A 107 -8.78 0.34 8.84
N TRP A 108 -7.81 -0.56 8.62
CA TRP A 108 -7.88 -1.56 7.56
C TRP A 108 -9.12 -2.48 7.62
N PRO A 109 -9.60 -2.93 8.80
CA PRO A 109 -10.85 -3.68 8.89
C PRO A 109 -12.05 -2.93 8.30
N SER A 110 -12.10 -1.61 8.47
CA SER A 110 -13.11 -0.76 7.83
C SER A 110 -12.88 -0.67 6.32
N PHE A 111 -11.63 -0.51 5.88
CA PHE A 111 -11.27 -0.47 4.47
C PHE A 111 -11.76 -1.72 3.71
N ASN A 112 -11.41 -2.92 4.19
CA ASN A 112 -11.77 -4.18 3.54
C ASN A 112 -13.26 -4.54 3.61
N SER A 113 -14.02 -3.90 4.52
CA SER A 113 -15.44 -4.20 4.72
C SER A 113 -16.38 -3.13 4.13
N ALA A 114 -15.87 -1.96 3.74
CA ALA A 114 -16.69 -0.80 3.38
C ALA A 114 -17.68 -1.04 2.23
N VAL A 115 -17.31 -1.88 1.25
CA VAL A 115 -18.11 -2.16 0.04
C VAL A 115 -18.59 -3.60 -0.04
N THR A 116 -18.54 -4.32 1.08
CA THR A 116 -19.08 -5.68 1.18
C THR A 116 -20.59 -5.66 1.44
N ASP A 117 -21.25 -6.80 1.18
CA ASP A 117 -22.67 -6.96 1.48
C ASP A 117 -22.95 -6.70 2.97
N HIS A 118 -23.94 -5.85 3.25
CA HIS A 118 -24.29 -5.44 4.60
C HIS A 118 -24.70 -6.61 5.50
N GLY A 119 -24.36 -6.49 6.80
CA GLY A 119 -24.65 -7.51 7.79
C GLY A 119 -23.50 -8.51 7.91
N ASP A 120 -23.77 -9.79 7.61
CA ASP A 120 -22.80 -10.87 7.84
C ASP A 120 -21.51 -10.71 7.02
N GLY A 121 -21.63 -10.34 5.74
CA GLY A 121 -20.48 -10.13 4.86
C GLY A 121 -19.51 -9.07 5.40
N GLN A 122 -20.05 -7.91 5.75
CA GLN A 122 -19.32 -6.80 6.34
C GLN A 122 -18.66 -7.15 7.67
N HIS A 123 -19.40 -7.80 8.57
CA HIS A 123 -18.86 -8.21 9.86
C HIS A 123 -17.72 -9.24 9.70
N ARG A 124 -17.89 -10.23 8.83
CA ARG A 124 -16.86 -11.23 8.53
C ARG A 124 -15.62 -10.63 7.88
N ALA A 125 -15.79 -9.69 6.96
CA ALA A 125 -14.67 -9.00 6.30
C ALA A 125 -13.82 -8.23 7.32
N ALA A 126 -14.46 -7.50 8.24
CA ALA A 126 -13.76 -6.77 9.30
C ALA A 126 -13.00 -7.71 10.25
N LEU A 127 -13.66 -8.78 10.75
CA LEU A 127 -13.03 -9.75 11.65
C LEU A 127 -11.86 -10.51 11.00
N ASN A 128 -12.05 -11.00 9.77
CA ASN A 128 -11.00 -11.71 9.06
C ASN A 128 -9.80 -10.81 8.79
N THR A 129 -10.03 -9.54 8.44
CA THR A 129 -8.96 -8.56 8.25
C THR A 129 -8.19 -8.31 9.55
N TYR A 130 -8.91 -8.13 10.67
CA TYR A 130 -8.27 -7.95 11.98
C TYR A 130 -7.41 -9.17 12.37
N LEU A 131 -7.92 -10.39 12.19
CA LEU A 131 -7.18 -11.61 12.49
C LEU A 131 -5.96 -11.79 11.60
N ALA A 132 -6.09 -11.48 10.30
CA ALA A 132 -4.97 -11.49 9.36
C ALA A 132 -3.88 -10.49 9.80
N LEU A 133 -4.27 -9.26 10.12
CA LEU A 133 -3.35 -8.21 10.58
C LEU A 133 -2.68 -8.52 11.93
N ALA A 134 -3.39 -9.19 12.84
CA ALA A 134 -2.77 -9.66 14.09
C ALA A 134 -1.71 -10.75 13.80
N SER A 135 -1.96 -11.61 12.82
CA SER A 135 -1.00 -12.64 12.41
C SER A 135 0.21 -12.08 11.67
N THR A 136 0.04 -11.04 10.84
CA THR A 136 1.15 -10.36 10.14
C THR A 136 2.06 -9.67 11.13
N VAL A 137 1.55 -9.04 12.20
CA VAL A 137 2.39 -8.45 13.25
C VAL A 137 3.34 -9.48 13.88
N LEU A 138 2.82 -10.64 14.30
CA LEU A 138 3.63 -11.69 14.93
C LEU A 138 4.69 -12.25 13.96
N THR A 139 4.27 -12.55 12.74
CA THR A 139 5.15 -13.12 11.71
C THR A 139 6.21 -12.12 11.25
N THR A 140 5.85 -10.85 11.07
CA THR A 140 6.78 -9.77 10.71
C THR A 140 7.81 -9.53 11.81
N VAL A 141 7.44 -9.52 13.09
CA VAL A 141 8.40 -9.41 14.20
C VAL A 141 9.35 -10.61 14.21
N ALA A 142 8.82 -11.83 14.05
CA ALA A 142 9.62 -13.04 14.01
C ALA A 142 10.61 -13.03 12.84
N ILE A 143 10.14 -12.74 11.63
CA ILE A 143 10.96 -12.66 10.41
C ILE A 143 12.00 -11.54 10.55
N SER A 144 11.63 -10.36 11.02
CA SER A 144 12.54 -9.23 11.24
C SER A 144 13.70 -9.62 12.16
N SER A 145 13.41 -10.28 13.28
CA SER A 145 14.44 -10.78 14.20
C SER A 145 15.29 -11.89 13.58
N LEU A 146 14.67 -12.86 12.90
CA LEU A 146 15.35 -14.03 12.31
C LEU A 146 16.40 -13.66 11.26
N PHE A 147 16.13 -12.66 10.42
CA PHE A 147 17.04 -12.24 9.35
C PHE A 147 18.10 -11.22 9.81
N GLN A 148 18.00 -10.71 11.04
CA GLN A 148 18.98 -9.79 11.60
C GLN A 148 20.06 -10.55 12.38
N LYS A 149 21.35 -10.27 12.09
CA LYS A 149 22.51 -10.98 12.66
C LYS A 149 22.54 -11.08 14.19
N HIS A 150 21.87 -10.16 14.88
CA HIS A 150 21.83 -10.08 16.34
C HIS A 150 20.40 -10.21 16.90
N GLY A 151 19.44 -10.72 16.13
CA GLY A 151 18.05 -10.86 16.56
C GLY A 151 17.32 -9.53 16.78
N LYS A 152 17.91 -8.41 16.34
CA LYS A 152 17.33 -7.06 16.46
C LYS A 152 16.16 -6.90 15.49
N LEU A 153 15.29 -5.93 15.76
CA LEU A 153 14.20 -5.57 14.86
C LEU A 153 14.63 -4.45 13.91
N ASP A 154 14.25 -4.58 12.65
CA ASP A 154 14.39 -3.56 11.62
C ASP A 154 13.09 -2.76 11.49
N MET A 155 13.15 -1.44 11.71
CA MET A 155 11.97 -0.57 11.68
C MET A 155 11.33 -0.45 10.31
N VAL A 156 12.07 -0.62 9.21
CA VAL A 156 11.49 -0.64 7.87
C VAL A 156 10.61 -1.88 7.71
N ILE A 157 11.11 -3.04 8.14
CA ILE A 157 10.33 -4.29 8.12
C ILE A 157 9.10 -4.18 9.01
N ILE A 158 9.21 -3.55 10.18
CA ILE A 158 8.08 -3.37 11.11
C ILE A 158 7.01 -2.42 10.53
N THR A 159 7.42 -1.26 10.02
CA THR A 159 6.50 -0.24 9.47
C THR A 159 5.74 -0.72 8.24
N THR A 160 6.35 -1.58 7.41
CA THR A 160 5.66 -2.10 6.21
C THR A 160 5.00 -3.44 6.44
N GLY A 161 5.60 -4.34 7.23
CA GLY A 161 5.14 -5.73 7.35
C GLY A 161 3.97 -5.94 8.31
N PHE A 162 3.54 -4.91 9.04
CA PHE A 162 2.32 -5.00 9.84
C PHE A 162 1.05 -4.99 8.98
N LEU A 163 1.14 -4.48 7.75
CA LEU A 163 0.04 -4.26 6.81
C LEU A 163 0.02 -5.35 5.73
#